data_AF-M4V5X5-F1
#
_entry.id   AF-M4V5X5-F1
#
_cell.length_a   1.000
_cell.length_b   1.000
_cell.length_c   1.000
_cell.angle_alpha   90.00
_cell.angle_beta   90.00
_cell.angle_gamma   90.00
#
_symmetry.space_group_name_H-M   'P 1'
#
loop_
_entity.id
_entity.type
_entity.pdbx_description
1 polymer ?
#
loop_
_entity_poly.entity_id
_entity_poly.type
_entity_poly.pdbx_seq_one_letter_code
_entity_poly.pdbx_strand_id
1 'polypeptide(L)'
;MQVSANSKFNEKVFVEDFLAEHIPKFIASKKEEQQKLLEALKRQDFAFIKKIGHNWKGVCSSYGFRYLSDLGAQIELLAEQQKAEELEPLISSVNGYLDNAQIVVLSESEMDEYLKNQ
;
A
#
# COMPACT_ATOMS: atom_id res chain seq x y z
N MET A 1 -1.39 7.83 -35.33
CA MET A 1 -1.87 8.03 -33.95
C MET A 1 -1.85 6.66 -33.26
N GLN A 2 -0.68 6.31 -32.71
CA GLN A 2 -0.38 5.19 -31.81
C GLN A 2 0.68 5.79 -30.86
N VAL A 3 0.72 5.55 -29.55
CA VAL A 3 0.97 4.27 -28.87
C VAL A 3 0.45 4.34 -27.42
N SER A 4 -0.08 3.21 -26.94
CA SER A 4 -0.42 2.77 -25.59
C SER A 4 -0.03 3.63 -24.37
N ALA A 5 -1.04 4.11 -23.62
CA ALA A 5 -0.87 4.52 -22.22
C ALA A 5 -1.15 3.33 -21.30
N ASN A 6 -0.10 2.53 -21.07
CA ASN A 6 0.18 1.67 -19.92
C ASN A 6 -1.00 1.23 -19.01
N SER A 7 -1.48 0.01 -19.26
CA SER A 7 -2.00 -0.87 -18.19
C SER A 7 -0.84 -1.17 -17.23
N LYS A 8 -0.76 -0.47 -16.09
CA LYS A 8 0.30 -0.75 -15.10
C LYS A 8 -0.14 -1.17 -13.71
N PHE A 9 -1.43 -1.14 -13.37
CA PHE A 9 -1.90 -1.70 -12.10
C PHE A 9 -3.33 -2.24 -12.25
N ASN A 10 -3.47 -3.49 -12.72
CA ASN A 10 -4.69 -4.28 -12.48
C ASN A 10 -4.42 -5.21 -11.28
N GLU A 11 -4.00 -4.63 -10.15
CA GLU A 11 -3.67 -5.44 -8.99
C GLU A 11 -4.96 -5.81 -8.26
N LYS A 12 -5.27 -7.11 -8.27
CA LYS A 12 -6.38 -7.65 -7.50
C LYS A 12 -5.97 -7.76 -6.05
N VAL A 13 -6.72 -7.10 -5.18
CA VAL A 13 -6.57 -7.20 -3.73
C VAL A 13 -7.69 -8.11 -3.24
N PHE A 14 -7.31 -9.31 -2.79
CA PHE A 14 -8.24 -10.26 -2.23
C PHE A 14 -8.45 -9.97 -0.75
N VAL A 15 -9.70 -9.76 -0.36
CA VAL A 15 -10.10 -9.31 0.97
C VAL A 15 -11.15 -10.26 1.52
N GLU A 16 -11.02 -10.62 2.79
CA GLU A 16 -12.03 -11.41 3.51
C GLU A 16 -13.33 -10.61 3.67
N ASP A 17 -14.48 -11.26 3.51
CA ASP A 17 -15.80 -10.63 3.51
C ASP A 17 -16.10 -9.74 4.72
N PHE A 18 -15.73 -10.16 5.92
CA PHE A 18 -15.91 -9.38 7.14
C PHE A 18 -15.08 -8.09 7.17
N LEU A 19 -14.03 -7.97 6.34
CA LEU A 19 -13.24 -6.75 6.21
C LEU A 19 -13.80 -5.78 5.16
N ALA A 20 -14.69 -6.24 4.27
CA ALA A 20 -15.13 -5.49 3.09
C ALA A 20 -15.72 -4.11 3.45
N GLU A 21 -16.50 -4.02 4.53
CA GLU A 21 -17.09 -2.75 4.99
C GLU A 21 -16.05 -1.74 5.51
N HIS A 22 -14.87 -2.21 5.91
CA HIS A 22 -13.79 -1.38 6.42
C HIS A 22 -12.84 -0.90 5.32
N ILE A 23 -12.87 -1.52 4.14
CA ILE A 23 -11.95 -1.22 3.03
C ILE A 23 -12.00 0.24 2.57
N PRO A 24 -13.17 0.87 2.38
CA PRO A 24 -13.21 2.27 1.96
C PRO A 24 -12.51 3.20 2.95
N LYS A 25 -12.72 2.99 4.25
CA LYS A 25 -12.09 3.78 5.33
C LYS A 25 -10.59 3.49 5.42
N PHE A 26 -10.20 2.23 5.25
CA PHE A 26 -8.80 1.82 5.19
C PHE A 26 -8.07 2.56 4.06
N ILE A 27 -8.60 2.51 2.83
CA ILE A 27 -8.02 3.19 1.66
C ILE A 27 -7.90 4.71 1.91
N ALA A 28 -8.95 5.35 2.42
CA ALA A 28 -8.92 6.77 2.76
C ALA A 28 -7.81 7.11 3.76
N SER A 29 -7.67 6.29 4.82
CA SER A 29 -6.61 6.47 5.83
C SER A 29 -5.20 6.36 5.23
N LYS A 30 -4.98 5.45 4.28
CA LYS A 30 -3.67 5.28 3.62
C LYS A 30 -3.33 6.44 2.71
N LYS A 31 -4.32 7.03 2.03
CA LYS A 31 -4.13 8.27 1.26
C LYS A 31 -3.77 9.46 2.17
N GLU A 32 -4.41 9.58 3.33
CA GLU A 32 -4.04 10.61 4.30
C GLU A 32 -2.63 10.41 4.87
N GLU A 33 -2.27 9.17 5.22
CA GLU A 33 -0.93 8.83 5.69
C GLU A 33 0.14 9.07 4.62
N GLN A 34 -0.17 8.81 3.36
CA GLN A 34 0.69 9.13 2.21
C GLN A 34 1.00 10.63 2.13
N GLN A 35 0.01 11.50 2.33
CA GLN A 35 0.23 12.94 2.37
C GLN A 35 1.11 13.33 3.57
N LYS A 36 0.88 12.73 4.75
CA LYS A 36 1.72 12.97 5.94
C LYS A 36 3.17 12.53 5.71
N LEU A 37 3.39 11.43 4.99
CA LEU A 37 4.71 10.95 4.60
C LEU A 37 5.44 11.94 3.70
N LEU A 38 4.77 12.50 2.68
CA LEU A 38 5.35 13.53 1.82
C LEU A 38 5.73 14.79 2.61
N GLU A 39 4.87 15.24 3.52
CA GLU A 39 5.16 16.40 4.37
C GLU A 39 6.28 16.12 5.39
N ALA A 40 6.37 14.90 5.91
CA ALA A 40 7.49 14.47 6.74
C ALA A 40 8.80 14.43 5.96
N LEU A 41 8.77 13.99 4.69
CA LEU A 41 9.94 13.95 3.82
C LEU A 41 10.51 15.35 3.55
N LYS A 42 9.64 16.35 3.27
CA LYS A 42 10.03 17.76 3.13
C LYS A 42 10.73 18.32 4.38
N ARG A 43 10.35 17.82 5.57
CA ARG A 43 10.91 18.21 6.87
C ARG A 43 12.08 17.32 7.31
N GLN A 44 12.45 16.34 6.50
CA GLN A 44 13.45 15.30 6.84
C GLN A 44 13.14 14.57 8.15
N ASP A 45 11.86 14.39 8.49
CA ASP A 45 11.43 13.64 9.67
C ASP A 45 11.43 12.14 9.38
N PHE A 46 12.64 11.58 9.24
CA PHE A 46 12.84 10.16 8.95
C PHE A 46 12.35 9.25 10.08
N ALA A 47 12.31 9.74 11.32
CA ALA A 47 11.78 8.98 12.45
C ALA A 47 10.26 8.74 12.29
N PHE A 48 9.51 9.76 11.89
CA PHE A 48 8.09 9.61 11.58
C PHE A 48 7.87 8.72 10.36
N ILE A 49 8.64 8.91 9.27
CA ILE A 49 8.54 8.09 8.06
C ILE A 49 8.77 6.62 8.37
N LYS A 50 9.83 6.31 9.14
CA LYS A 50 10.15 4.94 9.58
C LYS A 50 8.98 4.34 10.36
N LYS A 51 8.39 5.08 11.30
CA LYS A 51 7.24 4.61 12.10
C LYS A 51 6.03 4.26 11.22
N ILE A 52 5.71 5.08 10.23
CA ILE A 52 4.62 4.78 9.29
C ILE A 52 4.95 3.56 8.44
N GLY A 53 6.17 3.46 7.90
CA GLY A 53 6.62 2.29 7.14
C GLY A 53 6.49 0.98 7.94
N HIS A 54 6.98 0.99 9.18
CA HIS A 54 6.84 -0.13 10.12
C HIS A 54 5.37 -0.53 10.33
N ASN A 55 4.49 0.45 10.57
CA ASN A 55 3.07 0.20 10.76
C ASN A 55 2.41 -0.39 9.50
N TRP A 56 2.75 0.13 8.32
CA TRP A 56 2.22 -0.37 7.05
C TRP A 56 2.63 -1.81 6.77
N LYS A 57 3.87 -2.19 7.10
CA LYS A 57 4.36 -3.57 6.96
C LYS A 57 3.43 -4.57 7.63
N GLY A 58 2.94 -4.27 8.84
CA GLY A 58 2.01 -5.14 9.57
C GLY A 58 0.55 -4.94 9.17
N VAL A 59 0.07 -3.70 9.20
CA VAL A 59 -1.37 -3.42 9.08
C VAL A 59 -1.88 -3.65 7.66
N CYS A 60 -1.09 -3.40 6.63
CA CYS A 60 -1.60 -3.54 5.26
C CYS A 60 -1.76 -5.02 4.85
N SER A 61 -0.90 -5.91 5.35
CA SER A 61 -0.99 -7.35 5.06
C SER A 61 -2.23 -7.98 5.69
N SER A 62 -2.65 -7.54 6.89
CA SER A 62 -3.87 -8.04 7.55
C SER A 62 -5.18 -7.66 6.82
N TYR A 63 -5.11 -6.75 5.84
CA TYR A 63 -6.25 -6.37 4.99
C TYR A 63 -6.09 -6.90 3.55
N GLY A 64 -5.10 -7.76 3.27
CA GLY A 64 -4.83 -8.29 1.93
C GLY A 64 -3.99 -7.37 1.02
N PHE A 65 -3.60 -6.18 1.47
CA PHE A 65 -2.79 -5.23 0.70
C PHE A 65 -1.30 -5.54 0.77
N ARG A 66 -0.89 -6.66 0.18
CA ARG A 66 0.50 -7.13 0.22
C ARG A 66 1.49 -6.13 -0.38
N TYR A 67 1.16 -5.53 -1.52
CA TYR A 67 2.02 -4.50 -2.12
C TYR A 67 2.25 -3.29 -1.20
N LEU A 68 1.23 -2.82 -0.47
CA LEU A 68 1.43 -1.75 0.51
C LEU A 68 2.26 -2.19 1.73
N SER A 69 2.17 -3.46 2.12
CA SER A 69 3.03 -4.03 3.17
C SER A 69 4.50 -4.03 2.71
N ASP A 70 4.77 -4.45 1.48
CA ASP A 70 6.11 -4.46 0.88
C ASP A 70 6.66 -3.03 0.68
N LEU A 71 5.82 -2.09 0.25
CA LEU A 71 6.17 -0.67 0.23
C LEU A 71 6.46 -0.13 1.62
N GLY A 72 5.68 -0.51 2.63
CA GLY A 72 5.92 -0.13 4.02
C GLY A 72 7.29 -0.58 4.52
N ALA A 73 7.69 -1.81 4.20
CA ALA A 73 9.01 -2.34 4.53
C ALA A 73 10.15 -1.58 3.82
N GLN A 74 9.97 -1.21 2.55
CA GLN A 74 10.95 -0.41 1.81
C GLN A 74 11.06 1.02 2.35
N ILE A 75 9.93 1.65 2.68
CA ILE A 75 9.88 2.97 3.30
C ILE A 75 10.57 2.96 4.66
N GLU A 76 10.32 1.93 5.49
CA GLU A 76 10.99 1.73 6.78
C GLU A 76 12.52 1.69 6.60
N LEU A 77 13.00 0.85 5.69
CA LEU A 77 14.43 0.67 5.41
C LEU A 77 15.10 1.94 4.87
N LEU A 78 14.48 2.61 3.90
CA LEU A 78 15.06 3.81 3.28
C LEU A 78 15.04 5.01 4.22
N ALA A 79 14.06 5.08 5.14
CA ALA A 79 14.05 6.07 6.21
C ALA A 79 15.17 5.83 7.22
N GLU A 80 15.47 4.57 7.57
CA GLU A 80 16.63 4.23 8.40
C GLU A 80 17.95 4.69 7.76
N GLN A 81 18.05 4.55 6.44
CA GLN A 81 19.21 4.95 5.66
C GLN A 81 19.20 6.42 5.21
N GLN A 82 18.16 7.18 5.56
CA GLN A 82 17.94 8.59 5.20
C GLN A 82 18.04 8.86 3.68
N LYS A 83 17.56 7.92 2.87
CA LYS A 83 17.58 7.98 1.40
C LYS A 83 16.39 8.77 0.85
N ALA A 84 16.40 10.08 1.06
CA ALA A 84 15.27 10.95 0.70
C ALA A 84 14.85 10.86 -0.78
N GLU A 85 15.83 10.82 -1.69
CA GLU A 85 15.59 10.73 -3.14
C GLU A 85 14.93 9.41 -3.56
N GLU A 86 15.15 8.34 -2.79
CA GLU A 86 14.55 7.02 -3.03
C GLU A 86 13.16 6.88 -2.38
N LEU A 87 12.89 7.64 -1.30
CA LEU A 87 11.61 7.65 -0.60
C LEU A 87 10.50 8.35 -1.38
N GLU A 88 10.79 9.49 -2.03
CA GLU A 88 9.79 10.27 -2.75
C GLU A 88 9.02 9.49 -3.83
N PRO A 89 9.66 8.75 -4.75
CA PRO A 89 8.93 7.99 -5.77
C PRO A 89 8.09 6.86 -5.16
N LEU A 90 8.59 6.19 -4.11
CA LEU A 90 7.83 5.14 -3.41
C LEU A 90 6.57 5.70 -2.77
N ILE A 91 6.70 6.77 -1.97
CA ILE A 91 5.57 7.42 -1.30
C ILE A 91 4.57 7.98 -2.32
N SER A 92 5.05 8.54 -3.43
CA SER A 92 4.19 9.10 -4.48
C SER A 92 3.41 8.03 -5.25
N SER A 93 3.93 6.81 -5.36
CA SER A 93 3.27 5.71 -6.08
C SER A 93 2.02 5.17 -5.37
N VAL A 94 1.90 5.38 -4.05
CA VAL A 94 0.86 4.78 -3.21
C VAL A 94 -0.55 5.13 -3.68
N ASN A 95 -0.82 6.40 -4.00
CA ASN A 95 -2.16 6.81 -4.43
C ASN A 95 -2.53 6.18 -5.77
N GLY A 96 -1.58 6.12 -6.71
CA GLY A 96 -1.78 5.45 -7.99
C GLY A 96 -2.12 3.98 -7.83
N TYR A 97 -1.45 3.28 -6.91
CA TYR A 97 -1.82 1.90 -6.57
C TYR A 97 -3.24 1.82 -5.97
N LEU A 98 -3.56 2.65 -4.97
CA LEU A 98 -4.86 2.63 -4.28
C LEU A 98 -6.03 2.98 -5.20
N ASP A 99 -5.84 3.85 -6.19
CA ASP A 99 -6.86 4.24 -7.16
C ASP A 99 -7.17 3.15 -8.19
N ASN A 100 -6.22 2.26 -8.45
CA ASN A 100 -6.35 1.21 -9.46
C ASN A 100 -6.51 -0.20 -8.87
N ALA A 101 -6.43 -0.35 -7.54
CA ALA A 101 -6.63 -1.62 -6.86
C ALA A 101 -8.04 -2.17 -7.12
N GLN A 102 -8.13 -3.36 -7.70
CA GLN A 102 -9.39 -4.07 -7.87
C GLN A 102 -9.66 -4.89 -6.61
N ILE A 103 -10.59 -4.44 -5.77
CA ILE A 103 -10.99 -5.18 -4.58
C ILE A 103 -11.85 -6.38 -4.98
N VAL A 104 -11.39 -7.57 -4.63
CA VAL A 104 -12.12 -8.84 -4.79
C VAL A 104 -12.41 -9.37 -3.40
N VAL A 105 -13.68 -9.41 -3.03
CA VAL A 105 -14.12 -9.93 -1.73
C VAL A 105 -14.33 -11.43 -1.86
N LEU A 106 -13.73 -12.20 -0.96
CA LEU A 106 -13.85 -13.66 -0.87
C LEU A 106 -14.44 -14.05 0.49
N SER A 107 -15.33 -15.03 0.49
CA SER A 107 -15.72 -15.76 1.70
C SER A 107 -14.55 -16.58 2.25
N GLU A 108 -14.65 -17.03 3.51
CA GLU A 108 -13.64 -17.88 4.15
C GLU A 108 -13.28 -19.12 3.29
N SER A 109 -14.29 -19.81 2.73
CA SER A 109 -14.07 -20.97 1.86
C SER A 109 -13.35 -20.63 0.55
N GLU A 110 -13.63 -19.46 -0.05
CA GLU A 110 -12.99 -19.03 -1.28
C GLU A 110 -11.54 -18.57 -1.04
N MET A 111 -11.28 -17.95 0.13
CA MET A 111 -9.94 -17.56 0.55
C MET A 111 -9.05 -18.78 0.77
N ASP A 112 -9.57 -19.81 1.44
CA ASP A 112 -8.87 -21.09 1.66
C ASP A 112 -8.49 -21.78 0.35
N GLU A 113 -9.38 -21.76 -0.65
CA GLU A 113 -9.12 -22.31 -1.97
C GLU A 113 -8.07 -21.48 -2.73
N TYR A 114 -8.16 -20.15 -2.65
CA TYR A 114 -7.19 -19.25 -3.25
C TYR A 114 -5.77 -19.47 -2.71
N LEU A 115 -5.62 -19.60 -1.39
CA LEU A 115 -4.32 -19.81 -0.74
C LEU A 115 -3.69 -21.18 -1.07
N LYS A 116 -4.49 -22.21 -1.35
CA LYS A 116 -4.00 -23.54 -1.75
C LYS A 116 -3.48 -23.60 -3.19
N ASN A 117 -3.94 -22.69 -4.04
CA ASN A 117 -3.64 -22.66 -5.47
C ASN A 117 -2.53 -21.65 -5.85
N GLN A 118 -1.88 -21.02 -4.85
CA GLN A 118 -0.69 -20.18 -5.00
C GLN A 118 0.59 -20.95 -4.67
#